data_AF-A0A8E2IEE2-F1
#
_entry.id   AF-A0A8E2IEE2-F1
#
_cell.length_a   1.000
_cell.length_b   1.000
_cell.length_c   1.000
_cell.angle_alpha   90.00
_cell.angle_beta   90.00
_cell.angle_gamma   90.00
#
_symmetry.space_group_name_H-M   'P 1'
#
loop_
_entity.id
_entity.type
_entity.pdbx_description
1 polymer ?
#
loop_
_entity_poly.entity_id
_entity_poly.type
_entity_poly.pdbx_seq_one_letter_code
_entity_poly.pdbx_strand_id
1 'polypeptide(L)'
;MYDNVKKAAVKAVMATNPVNILYGTVENAKPLEIRVHEKLKLTEEFLDIAEHLTRHERIISVDYENPKTWPDSVIGDTAKDTSSSEGYSKYNLKYAKMIFENGLKKGDKVVLLRVQGGHRFLVIDRYKRGEEVWSYQ
;
A
#
# COMPACT_ATOMS: atom_id res chain seq x y z
N MET A 1 18.76 7.14 43.98
CA MET A 1 19.72 7.76 43.04
C MET A 1 19.85 6.98 41.73
N TYR A 2 19.97 5.64 41.78
CA TYR A 2 19.99 4.76 40.59
C TYR A 2 18.77 4.90 39.66
N ASP A 3 17.55 5.04 40.20
CA ASP A 3 16.34 5.21 39.37
C ASP A 3 16.31 6.52 38.57
N ASN A 4 16.96 7.57 39.07
CA ASN A 4 17.03 8.85 38.37
C ASN A 4 18.02 8.78 37.21
N VAL A 5 19.14 8.06 37.38
CA VAL A 5 20.10 7.80 36.31
C VAL A 5 19.50 6.90 35.23
N LYS A 6 18.76 5.86 35.63
CA LYS A 6 18.04 4.97 34.70
C LYS A 6 16.93 5.72 33.95
N LYS A 7 16.14 6.54 34.64
CA LYS A 7 15.15 7.43 34.00
C LYS A 7 15.79 8.45 33.08
N ALA A 8 16.92 9.05 33.46
CA ALA A 8 17.63 10.01 32.62
C ALA A 8 18.21 9.36 31.36
N ALA A 9 18.77 8.15 31.47
CA ALA A 9 19.25 7.38 30.33
C ALA A 9 18.12 6.99 29.36
N VAL A 10 16.99 6.47 29.88
CA VAL A 10 15.81 6.16 29.06
C VAL A 10 15.24 7.44 28.43
N LYS A 11 15.19 8.54 29.18
CA LYS A 11 14.76 9.85 28.65
C LYS A 11 15.72 10.38 27.59
N ALA A 12 17.03 10.16 27.69
CA ALA A 12 18.00 10.57 26.67
C ALA A 12 17.81 9.76 25.38
N VAL A 13 17.60 8.44 25.48
CA VAL A 13 17.30 7.57 24.33
C VAL A 13 15.95 7.96 23.70
N MET A 14 14.92 8.22 24.50
CA MET A 14 13.63 8.71 23.99
C MET A 14 13.69 10.16 23.48
N ALA A 15 14.58 11.00 24.01
CA ALA A 15 14.84 12.35 23.50
C ALA A 15 15.65 12.34 22.19
N THR A 16 16.37 11.24 21.92
CA THR A 16 16.89 10.92 20.57
C THR A 16 15.76 10.60 19.59
N ASN A 17 14.54 10.40 20.11
CA ASN A 17 13.25 10.35 19.40
C ASN A 17 13.22 9.37 18.21
N PRO A 18 13.67 8.11 18.37
CA PRO A 18 13.66 7.12 17.28
C PRO A 18 12.29 7.11 16.61
N VAL A 19 12.24 7.07 15.27
CA VAL A 19 11.02 7.22 14.48
C VAL A 19 9.84 6.49 15.13
N ASN A 20 8.82 7.24 15.55
CA ASN A 20 7.60 6.67 16.11
C ASN A 20 6.66 6.27 14.98
N ILE A 21 6.27 5.00 14.98
CA ILE A 21 5.18 4.49 14.15
C ILE A 21 3.85 4.87 14.82
N LEU A 22 2.99 5.53 14.07
CA LEU A 22 1.66 5.97 14.47
C LEU A 22 0.63 5.40 13.50
N TYR A 23 -0.58 5.19 14.00
CA TYR A 23 -1.69 4.73 13.18
C TYR A 23 -2.77 5.79 13.18
N GLY A 24 -3.30 6.10 11.99
CA GLY A 24 -4.35 7.09 11.84
C GLY A 24 -5.43 6.65 10.87
N THR A 25 -6.52 7.42 10.89
CA THR A 25 -7.65 7.27 9.98
C THR A 25 -7.85 8.59 9.25
N VAL A 26 -8.00 8.53 7.92
CA VAL A 26 -8.32 9.70 7.09
C VAL A 26 -9.76 10.15 7.38
N GLU A 27 -9.92 11.37 7.89
CA GLU A 27 -11.24 11.97 8.13
C GLU A 27 -11.79 12.68 6.90
N ASN A 28 -10.90 13.37 6.18
CA ASN A 28 -11.23 14.09 4.96
C ASN A 28 -10.10 13.94 3.95
N ALA A 29 -10.46 13.84 2.66
CA ALA A 29 -9.51 13.68 1.56
C ALA A 29 -9.08 15.02 0.96
N LYS A 30 -9.96 16.04 0.97
CA LYS A 30 -9.69 17.39 0.44
C LYS A 30 -10.45 18.45 1.26
N PRO A 31 -9.76 19.30 2.06
CA PRO A 31 -8.34 19.22 2.41
C PRO A 31 -8.03 17.91 3.15
N LEU A 32 -6.78 17.42 3.03
CA LEU A 32 -6.41 16.15 3.66
C LEU A 32 -6.31 16.32 5.17
N GLU A 33 -7.04 15.47 5.90
CA GLU A 33 -7.04 15.44 7.35
C GLU A 33 -6.92 14.01 7.87
N ILE A 34 -5.94 13.77 8.73
CA ILE A 34 -5.68 12.46 9.34
C ILE A 34 -5.79 12.58 10.85
N ARG A 35 -6.64 11.75 11.45
CA ARG A 35 -6.77 11.62 12.90
C ARG A 35 -5.96 10.43 13.38
N VAL A 36 -4.99 10.66 14.26
CA VAL A 36 -4.13 9.61 14.83
C VAL A 36 -4.73 9.08 16.15
N HIS A 37 -5.13 9.99 17.03
CA HIS A 37 -5.80 9.69 18.30
C HIS A 37 -6.88 10.75 18.58
N GLU A 38 -7.71 10.57 19.60
CA GLU A 38 -8.83 11.49 19.93
C GLU A 38 -8.43 12.96 20.06
N LYS A 39 -7.15 13.23 20.41
CA LYS A 39 -6.63 14.59 20.63
C LYS A 39 -5.68 15.09 19.55
N LEU A 40 -5.33 14.26 18.55
CA LEU A 40 -4.34 14.62 17.54
C LEU A 40 -4.93 14.48 16.13
N LYS A 41 -5.20 15.64 15.53
CA LYS A 41 -5.65 15.80 14.14
C LYS A 41 -4.54 16.52 13.36
N LEU A 42 -4.15 15.94 12.23
CA LEU A 42 -3.10 16.46 11.35
C LEU A 42 -3.75 16.99 10.07
N THR A 43 -3.48 18.24 9.75
CA THR A 43 -3.82 18.92 8.50
C THR A 43 -2.74 18.67 7.44
N GLU A 44 -3.08 18.90 6.17
CA GLU A 44 -2.20 18.65 5.01
C GLU A 44 -0.80 19.26 5.12
N GLU A 45 -0.65 20.42 5.80
CA GLU A 45 0.62 21.12 5.97
C GLU A 45 1.65 20.35 6.82
N PHE A 46 1.20 19.41 7.65
CA PHE A 46 2.05 18.59 8.51
C PHE A 46 2.34 17.21 7.93
N LEU A 47 1.82 16.90 6.74
CA LEU A 47 1.82 15.57 6.16
C LEU A 47 2.71 15.50 4.92
N ASP A 48 3.71 14.63 4.96
CA ASP A 48 4.40 14.16 3.76
C ASP A 48 3.73 12.83 3.34
N ILE A 49 3.35 12.66 2.08
CA ILE A 49 2.60 11.47 1.63
C ILE A 49 3.44 10.68 0.63
N ALA A 50 3.54 9.36 0.83
CA ALA A 50 4.16 8.47 -0.16
C ALA A 50 3.43 8.55 -1.52
N GLU A 51 4.19 8.65 -2.60
CA GLU A 51 3.68 8.87 -3.97
C GLU A 51 2.58 7.87 -4.34
N HIS A 52 2.72 6.59 -3.96
CA HIS A 52 1.77 5.53 -4.33
C HIS A 52 0.39 5.67 -3.69
N LEU A 53 0.27 6.52 -2.66
CA LEU A 53 -0.98 6.91 -2.00
C LEU A 53 -1.60 8.17 -2.63
N THR A 54 -1.05 8.65 -3.74
CA THR A 54 -1.53 9.82 -4.48
C THR A 54 -1.86 9.44 -5.93
N ARG A 55 -2.45 10.38 -6.67
CA ARG A 55 -2.62 10.22 -8.12
C ARG A 55 -1.26 10.40 -8.79
N HIS A 56 -0.72 9.34 -9.37
CA HIS A 56 0.63 9.32 -9.95
C HIS A 56 0.69 8.48 -11.24
N GLU A 57 1.71 8.72 -12.05
CA GLU A 57 1.93 8.02 -13.32
C GLU A 57 3.07 7.01 -13.18
N ARG A 58 2.90 5.80 -13.72
CA ARG A 58 4.01 4.84 -13.88
C ARG A 58 4.04 4.28 -15.29
N ILE A 59 5.25 3.92 -15.73
CA ILE A 59 5.48 3.23 -16.99
C ILE A 59 5.58 1.73 -16.67
N ILE A 60 4.74 0.92 -17.31
CA ILE A 60 4.71 -0.53 -17.11
C ILE A 60 5.00 -1.27 -18.41
N SER A 61 5.62 -2.44 -18.27
CA SER A 61 5.75 -3.43 -19.35
C SER A 61 5.16 -4.75 -18.85
N VAL A 62 4.27 -5.35 -19.63
CA VAL A 62 3.60 -6.62 -19.32
C VAL A 62 4.01 -7.63 -20.38
N ASP A 63 4.70 -8.67 -19.92
CA ASP A 63 5.01 -9.86 -20.68
C ASP A 63 4.18 -11.01 -20.12
N TYR A 64 3.09 -11.37 -20.82
CA TYR A 64 2.21 -12.48 -20.42
C TYR A 64 2.16 -13.54 -21.52
N GLU A 65 2.48 -14.77 -21.13
CA GLU A 65 2.33 -15.97 -21.94
C GLU A 65 1.44 -16.97 -21.19
N ASN A 66 0.32 -17.34 -21.81
CA ASN A 66 -0.61 -18.28 -21.20
C ASN A 66 0.01 -19.69 -21.13
N PRO A 67 0.02 -20.39 -19.98
CA PRO A 67 0.57 -21.74 -19.89
C PRO A 67 -0.25 -22.70 -20.75
N LYS A 68 0.38 -23.28 -21.77
CA LYS A 68 -0.19 -24.37 -22.57
C LYS A 68 -0.04 -25.68 -21.82
N THR A 69 -1.05 -26.06 -21.05
CA THR A 69 -1.17 -27.45 -20.58
C THR A 69 -2.64 -27.81 -20.47
N TRP A 70 -3.17 -28.41 -21.53
CA TRP A 70 -4.30 -29.31 -21.42
C TRP A 70 -3.71 -30.70 -21.21
N PRO A 71 -3.96 -31.42 -20.10
CA PRO A 71 -3.71 -32.85 -20.07
C PRO A 71 -4.64 -33.50 -21.10
N ASP A 72 -4.05 -34.34 -21.96
CA ASP A 72 -4.67 -34.96 -23.13
C ASP A 72 -6.14 -35.35 -22.91
N SER A 73 -7.05 -34.58 -23.51
CA SER A 73 -8.47 -34.90 -23.46
C SER A 73 -8.81 -35.90 -24.55
N VAL A 74 -8.48 -37.17 -24.29
CA VAL A 74 -9.11 -38.29 -24.99
C VAL A 74 -10.61 -38.25 -24.66
N ILE A 75 -11.48 -38.18 -25.67
CA ILE A 75 -12.93 -38.38 -25.51
C ILE A 75 -13.31 -39.60 -26.35
N GLY A 76 -13.37 -40.78 -25.70
CA GLY A 76 -13.70 -42.05 -26.34
C GLY A 76 -12.63 -42.58 -27.32
N ASP A 77 -13.04 -43.40 -28.29
CA ASP A 77 -12.16 -44.12 -29.23
C ASP A 77 -11.76 -43.31 -30.49
N THR A 78 -11.96 -41.99 -30.51
CA THR A 78 -11.63 -41.16 -31.68
C THR A 78 -10.87 -39.89 -31.30
N ALA A 79 -9.98 -39.45 -32.18
CA ALA A 79 -9.28 -38.18 -32.02
C ALA A 79 -10.29 -37.02 -32.02
N LYS A 80 -10.12 -36.08 -31.08
CA LYS A 80 -10.93 -34.86 -31.00
C LYS A 80 -10.63 -33.99 -32.21
N ASP A 81 -11.52 -33.99 -33.20
CA ASP A 81 -11.47 -33.02 -34.30
C ASP A 81 -12.13 -31.71 -33.82
N THR A 82 -11.39 -30.95 -33.02
CA THR A 82 -11.76 -29.59 -32.65
C THR A 82 -10.80 -28.64 -33.34
N SER A 83 -11.26 -27.98 -34.38
CA SER A 83 -10.63 -26.76 -34.88
C SER A 83 -10.98 -25.64 -33.89
N SER A 84 -10.13 -25.42 -32.88
CA SER A 84 -10.19 -24.19 -32.11
C SER A 84 -9.63 -23.04 -32.97
N SER A 85 -10.51 -22.42 -33.75
CA SER A 85 -10.29 -21.10 -34.32
C SER A 85 -10.37 -20.07 -33.18
N GLU A 86 -9.22 -19.63 -32.67
CA GLU A 86 -8.88 -18.21 -32.39
C GLU A 86 -7.71 -18.08 -31.40
N GLY A 87 -6.82 -17.15 -31.72
CA GLY A 87 -5.45 -17.06 -31.24
C GLY A 87 -5.28 -16.95 -29.73
N TYR A 88 -4.46 -17.86 -29.19
CA TYR A 88 -3.77 -17.66 -27.92
C TYR A 88 -2.97 -16.35 -28.00
N SER A 89 -3.42 -15.32 -27.33
CA SER A 89 -2.84 -13.98 -27.44
C SER A 89 -1.63 -13.88 -26.51
N LYS A 90 -0.42 -13.85 -27.09
CA LYS A 90 0.75 -13.30 -26.38
C LYS A 90 0.50 -11.81 -26.19
N TYR A 91 0.45 -11.35 -24.95
CA TYR A 91 0.34 -9.92 -24.67
C TYR A 91 1.74 -9.40 -24.38
N ASN A 92 2.29 -8.66 -25.33
CA ASN A 92 3.51 -7.88 -25.16
C ASN A 92 3.13 -6.41 -25.16
N LEU A 93 3.02 -5.82 -23.97
CA LEU A 93 2.79 -4.40 -23.81
C LEU A 93 4.06 -3.79 -23.23
N LYS A 94 4.76 -2.95 -23.98
CA LYS A 94 5.99 -2.29 -23.52
C LYS A 94 5.78 -0.79 -23.36
N TYR A 95 6.28 -0.25 -22.25
CA TYR A 95 6.28 1.18 -21.95
C TYR A 95 4.90 1.83 -21.93
N ALA A 96 3.86 1.09 -21.54
CA ALA A 96 2.54 1.66 -21.39
C ALA A 96 2.52 2.63 -20.20
N LYS A 97 2.00 3.84 -20.45
CA LYS A 97 1.73 4.81 -19.39
C LYS A 97 0.43 4.44 -18.69
N MET A 98 0.49 4.22 -17.38
CA MET A 98 -0.67 3.97 -16.53
C MET A 98 -0.79 5.07 -15.48
N ILE A 99 -2.00 5.62 -15.34
CA ILE A 99 -2.35 6.59 -14.29
C ILE A 99 -3.01 5.82 -13.15
N PHE A 100 -2.40 5.88 -11.98
CA PHE A 100 -2.95 5.27 -10.77
C PHE A 100 -3.75 6.33 -10.02
N GLU A 101 -5.04 6.09 -9.83
CA GLU A 101 -5.93 6.99 -9.07
C GLU A 101 -6.09 6.55 -7.61
N ASN A 102 -5.02 5.99 -7.04
CA ASN A 102 -5.02 5.39 -5.71
C ASN A 102 -4.84 6.43 -4.58
N GLY A 103 -5.46 7.61 -4.72
CA GLY A 103 -5.43 8.67 -3.70
C GLY A 103 -6.07 8.25 -2.38
N LEU A 104 -5.62 8.81 -1.26
CA LEU A 104 -6.24 8.63 0.07
C LEU A 104 -7.72 9.05 0.07
N LYS A 105 -8.56 8.22 0.69
CA LYS A 105 -10.01 8.42 0.83
C LYS A 105 -10.41 8.43 2.29
N LYS A 106 -11.54 9.08 2.59
CA LYS A 106 -12.14 9.06 3.93
C LYS A 106 -12.34 7.62 4.40
N GLY A 107 -11.88 7.32 5.61
CA GLY A 107 -11.94 5.99 6.21
C GLY A 107 -10.68 5.14 6.00
N ASP A 108 -9.76 5.54 5.12
CA ASP A 108 -8.50 4.82 4.96
C ASP A 108 -7.72 4.77 6.28
N LYS A 109 -7.29 3.56 6.65
CA LYS A 109 -6.41 3.31 7.80
C LYS A 109 -4.95 3.40 7.31
N VAL A 110 -4.18 4.32 7.88
CA VAL A 110 -2.83 4.65 7.42
C VAL A 110 -1.79 4.54 8.54
N VAL A 111 -0.56 4.22 8.13
CA VAL A 111 0.62 4.20 8.98
C VAL A 111 1.42 5.47 8.76
N LEU A 112 1.75 6.17 9.85
CA LEU A 112 2.53 7.39 9.82
C LEU A 112 3.84 7.21 10.57
N LEU A 113 4.89 7.85 10.08
CA LEU A 113 6.18 7.95 10.73
C LEU A 113 6.39 9.41 11.16
N ARG A 114 6.62 9.64 12.44
CA ARG A 114 6.95 10.98 12.93
C ARG A 114 8.43 11.28 12.64
N VAL A 115 8.69 12.36 11.90
CA VAL A 115 10.06 12.78 11.54
C VAL A 115 10.71 13.50 12.72
N GLN A 116 11.98 13.19 12.99
CA GLN A 116 12.75 13.82 14.08
C GLN A 116 13.04 15.30 13.82
N GLY A 117 13.01 16.12 14.87
CA GLY A 117 13.35 17.54 14.79
C GLY A 117 12.25 18.45 14.23
N GLY A 118 11.03 17.93 14.00
CA GLY A 118 9.91 18.74 13.50
C GLY A 118 8.52 18.23 13.86
N HIS A 119 7.51 18.89 13.29
CA HIS A 119 6.07 18.56 13.42
C HIS A 119 5.53 17.82 12.18
N ARG A 120 6.41 17.28 11.32
CA ARG A 120 6.03 16.58 10.11
C ARG A 120 5.86 15.08 10.33
N PHE A 121 4.91 14.51 9.60
CA PHE A 121 4.54 13.10 9.64
C PHE A 121 4.53 12.55 8.21
N LEU A 122 5.31 11.49 7.97
CA LEU A 122 5.33 10.78 6.70
C LEU A 122 4.28 9.67 6.72
N VAL A 123 3.28 9.75 5.84
CA VAL A 123 2.32 8.68 5.59
C VAL A 123 2.98 7.67 4.65
N ILE A 124 3.34 6.51 5.18
CA ILE A 124 4.12 5.51 4.43
C ILE A 124 3.24 4.50 3.69
N ASP A 125 2.13 4.06 4.27
CA ASP A 125 1.24 3.11 3.61
C ASP A 125 -0.16 3.04 4.27
N ARG A 126 -1.09 2.36 3.61
CA ARG A 126 -2.35 1.88 4.22
C ARG A 126 -2.12 0.54 4.92
N TYR A 127 -2.84 0.28 6.00
CA TYR A 127 -2.79 -1.01 6.68
C TYR A 127 -4.20 -1.60 6.87
N LYS A 128 -4.27 -2.93 6.89
CA LYS A 128 -5.45 -3.68 7.32
C LYS A 128 -5.12 -4.38 8.63
N ARG A 129 -6.07 -4.44 9.55
CA ARG A 129 -5.91 -5.17 10.82
C ARG A 129 -6.26 -6.65 10.58
N GLY A 130 -5.62 -7.57 11.29
CA GLY A 130 -5.59 -9.02 10.99
C GLY A 130 -6.86 -9.65 10.40
N GLU A 131 -8.03 -9.35 10.97
CA GLU A 131 -9.34 -9.89 10.53
C GLU A 131 -9.75 -9.44 9.11
N GLU A 132 -9.26 -8.29 8.64
CA GLU A 132 -9.55 -7.69 7.34
C GLU A 132 -8.49 -8.02 6.27
N VAL A 133 -7.43 -8.77 6.62
CA VAL A 133 -6.29 -9.02 5.71
C VAL A 133 -6.68 -9.95 4.56
N TRP A 134 -7.46 -10.99 4.86
CA TRP A 134 -7.87 -12.02 3.91
C TRP A 134 -9.37 -12.02 3.60
N SER A 135 -10.08 -10.95 3.96
CA SER A 135 -11.48 -10.78 3.59
C SER A 135 -11.59 -10.51 2.08
N TYR A 136 -11.36 -11.53 1.26
CA TYR A 136 -11.87 -11.60 -0.09
C TYR A 136 -13.38 -11.84 0.05
N GLN A 137 -14.15 -10.78 -0.17
CA GLN A 137 -15.56 -10.88 -0.51
C GLN A 137 -15.71 -10.57 -2.00
#